data_AF-A0A384IMS1-F1
#
_entry.id   AF-A0A384IMS1-F1
#
_cell.length_a   1.000
_cell.length_b   1.000
_cell.length_c   1.000
_cell.angle_alpha   90.00
_cell.angle_beta   90.00
_cell.angle_gamma   90.00
#
_symmetry.space_group_name_H-M   'P 1'
#
loop_
_entity.id
_entity.type
_entity.pdbx_description
1 polymer ?
#
loop_
_entity_poly.entity_id
_entity_poly.type
_entity_poly.pdbx_seq_one_letter_code
_entity_poly.pdbx_strand_id
1 'polypeptide(L)'
;MTKWDIDPAGVRRVLMKTAKVGGEFEKEFTSYNNDLVGSASSAGTLVLGGTAIPEGGAFGPVAQALQEFQEGTLDDLKFLPVRTAKSMTGARLATEEYLKGDLEMAKNKQELYSKAPTPQELKGRGLTK
;
A
#
# COMPACT_ATOMS: atom_id res chain seq x y z
N MET A 1 -11.45 -23.37 25.70
CA MET A 1 -12.13 -22.35 24.88
C MET A 1 -11.55 -22.41 23.49
N THR A 2 -12.35 -22.63 22.45
CA THR A 2 -11.85 -22.54 21.08
C THR A 2 -11.32 -21.12 20.85
N LYS A 3 -10.16 -20.96 20.22
CA LYS A 3 -9.53 -19.66 19.90
C LYS A 3 -10.41 -18.71 19.05
N TRP A 4 -11.60 -19.16 18.69
CA TRP A 4 -12.59 -18.50 17.86
C TRP A 4 -13.86 -18.29 18.69
N ASP A 5 -13.95 -17.12 19.32
CA ASP A 5 -15.16 -16.53 19.88
C ASP A 5 -15.19 -15.07 19.38
N ILE A 6 -15.60 -14.90 18.12
CA ILE A 6 -15.55 -13.61 17.43
C ILE A 6 -16.94 -12.98 17.43
N ASP A 7 -17.02 -11.66 17.61
CA ASP A 7 -18.22 -10.87 17.32
C ASP A 7 -18.24 -10.52 15.82
N PRO A 8 -19.11 -11.15 14.98
CA PRO A 8 -19.13 -10.87 13.53
C PRO A 8 -19.50 -9.42 13.23
N ALA A 9 -20.35 -8.79 14.06
CA ALA A 9 -20.67 -7.38 13.90
C ALA A 9 -19.46 -6.49 14.25
N GLY A 10 -18.69 -6.89 15.26
CA GLY A 10 -17.40 -6.29 15.61
C GLY A 10 -16.39 -6.36 14.48
N VAL A 11 -16.22 -7.55 13.88
CA VAL A 11 -15.35 -7.70 12.71
C VAL A 11 -15.79 -6.79 11.57
N ARG A 12 -17.10 -6.76 11.26
CA ARG A 12 -17.65 -5.87 10.23
C ARG A 12 -17.35 -4.39 10.51
N ARG A 13 -17.49 -3.93 11.76
CA ARG A 13 -17.14 -2.54 12.15
C ARG A 13 -15.67 -2.23 11.88
N VAL A 14 -14.76 -3.14 12.25
CA VAL A 14 -13.33 -2.97 11.99
C VAL A 14 -13.04 -2.94 10.49
N LEU A 15 -13.62 -3.87 9.72
CA LEU A 15 -13.46 -3.90 8.26
C LEU A 15 -13.93 -2.60 7.61
N MET A 16 -15.08 -2.03 8.02
CA MET A 16 -15.57 -0.75 7.50
C MET A 16 -14.63 0.42 7.84
N LYS A 17 -14.09 0.45 9.07
CA LYS A 17 -13.12 1.48 9.48
C LYS A 17 -11.83 1.37 8.67
N THR A 18 -11.30 0.16 8.50
CA THR A 18 -10.10 -0.09 7.70
C THR A 18 -10.33 0.22 6.23
N ALA A 19 -11.51 -0.11 5.68
CA ALA A 19 -11.87 0.26 4.30
C ALA A 19 -11.87 1.77 4.10
N LYS A 20 -12.44 2.52 5.06
CA LYS A 20 -12.49 3.98 5.02
C LYS A 20 -11.08 4.58 4.99
N VAL A 21 -10.21 4.18 5.92
CA VAL A 21 -8.83 4.70 6.00
C VAL A 21 -7.99 4.20 4.82
N GLY A 22 -8.11 2.93 4.45
CA GLY A 22 -7.38 2.36 3.31
C GLY A 22 -7.80 2.96 1.96
N GLY A 23 -9.03 3.48 1.85
CA GLY A 23 -9.47 4.25 0.68
C GLY A 23 -8.71 5.56 0.48
N GLU A 24 -7.96 6.03 1.48
CA GLU A 24 -7.16 7.27 1.39
C GLU A 24 -5.75 7.01 0.84
N PHE A 25 -5.31 5.76 0.64
CA PHE A 25 -3.94 5.45 0.16
C PHE A 25 -3.57 6.16 -1.15
N GLU A 26 -4.47 6.23 -2.12
CA GLU A 26 -4.19 6.88 -3.41
C GLU A 26 -3.90 8.39 -3.25
N LYS A 27 -4.67 9.04 -2.36
CA LYS A 27 -4.48 10.45 -2.02
C LYS A 27 -3.15 10.67 -1.30
N GLU A 28 -2.82 9.80 -0.34
CA GLU A 28 -1.56 9.88 0.40
C GLU A 28 -0.35 9.62 -0.52
N PHE A 29 -0.44 8.69 -1.48
CA PHE A 29 0.61 8.45 -2.47
C PHE A 29 0.80 9.62 -3.44
N THR A 30 -0.30 10.27 -3.82
CA THR A 30 -0.24 11.49 -4.62
C THR A 30 0.44 12.61 -3.84
N SER A 31 0.10 12.78 -2.56
CA SER A 31 0.71 13.78 -1.68
C SER A 31 2.20 13.51 -1.49
N TYR A 32 2.58 12.25 -1.21
CA TYR A 32 3.97 11.80 -1.14
C TYR A 32 4.77 12.18 -2.40
N ASN A 33 4.26 11.85 -3.59
CA ASN A 33 4.93 12.21 -4.85
C ASN A 33 5.04 13.72 -5.05
N ASN A 34 3.97 14.47 -4.76
CA ASN A 34 3.96 15.92 -4.88
C ASN A 34 4.98 16.57 -3.94
N ASP A 35 5.09 16.08 -2.70
CA ASP A 35 6.03 16.60 -1.70
C ASP A 35 7.48 16.32 -2.09
N LEU A 36 7.77 15.14 -2.68
CA LEU A 36 9.09 14.84 -3.23
C LEU A 36 9.45 15.78 -4.38
N VAL A 37 8.55 15.97 -5.35
CA VAL A 37 8.76 16.88 -6.49
C VAL A 37 8.89 18.33 -6.04
N GLY A 38 8.06 18.76 -5.08
CA GLY A 38 8.09 20.10 -4.50
C GLY A 38 9.38 20.36 -3.71
N SER A 39 9.86 19.36 -2.96
CA SER A 39 11.13 19.42 -2.23
C SER A 39 12.31 19.47 -3.18
N ALA A 40 12.32 18.64 -4.23
CA ALA A 40 13.35 18.68 -5.27
C ALA A 40 13.42 20.05 -5.94
N SER A 41 12.27 20.64 -6.27
CA SER A 41 12.16 21.98 -6.87
C SER A 41 12.64 23.09 -5.95
N SER A 42 12.36 22.97 -4.65
CA SER A 42 12.74 23.98 -3.65
C SER A 42 14.22 23.92 -3.27
N ALA A 43 14.88 22.78 -3.43
CA ALA A 43 16.30 22.60 -3.14
C ALA A 43 17.22 23.35 -4.12
N GLY A 44 16.66 23.90 -5.20
CA GLY A 44 17.37 24.65 -6.22
C GLY A 44 18.01 23.76 -7.30
N THR A 45 18.28 24.38 -8.44
CA THR A 45 18.91 23.72 -9.58
C THR A 45 20.40 24.07 -9.65
N LEU A 46 21.26 23.05 -9.69
CA LEU A 46 22.65 23.21 -10.09
C LEU A 46 22.72 23.43 -11.60
N VAL A 47 23.21 24.59 -12.00
CA VAL A 47 23.56 24.87 -13.40
C VAL A 47 25.07 24.69 -13.53
N LEU A 48 25.50 23.64 -14.23
CA LEU A 48 26.90 23.50 -14.60
C LEU A 48 27.23 24.59 -15.63
N GLY A 49 28.29 25.37 -15.37
CA GLY A 49 28.66 26.51 -16.22
C GLY A 49 28.79 26.10 -17.68
N GLY A 50 27.97 26.68 -18.56
CA GLY A 50 27.95 26.42 -20.00
C GLY A 50 26.78 25.57 -20.52
N THR A 51 25.92 25.03 -19.66
CA THR A 51 24.71 24.29 -20.08
C THR A 51 23.44 25.08 -19.78
N ALA A 52 22.48 25.07 -20.71
CA ALA A 52 21.15 25.62 -20.47
C ALA A 52 20.44 24.84 -19.35
N ILE A 53 19.65 25.54 -18.54
CA ILE A 53 18.76 24.90 -17.56
C ILE A 53 17.82 23.97 -18.33
N PRO A 54 17.73 22.67 -17.99
CA PRO A 54 16.78 21.78 -18.63
C PRO A 54 15.35 22.32 -18.49
N GLU A 55 14.60 22.42 -19.60
CA GLU A 55 13.19 22.78 -19.51
C GLU A 55 12.44 21.68 -18.73
N GLY A 56 11.80 22.08 -17.63
CA GLY A 56 10.80 21.25 -16.95
C GLY A 56 11.22 20.54 -15.66
N GLY A 57 12.36 20.87 -15.02
CA GLY A 57 12.69 20.19 -13.76
C GLY A 57 13.76 20.82 -12.87
N ALA A 58 13.66 20.47 -11.59
CA ALA A 58 14.73 20.65 -10.62
C ALA A 58 15.89 19.69 -10.96
N PHE A 59 17.11 20.20 -11.07
CA PHE A 59 18.27 19.40 -11.43
C PHE A 59 19.41 19.66 -10.45
N GLY A 60 19.85 18.65 -9.69
CA GLY A 60 20.87 18.81 -8.66
C GLY A 60 20.94 17.59 -7.74
N PRO A 61 21.94 17.51 -6.86
CA PRO A 61 22.21 16.33 -6.02
C PRO A 61 21.03 16.00 -5.10
N VAL A 62 20.29 17.01 -4.61
CA VAL A 62 19.11 16.79 -3.77
C VAL A 62 17.96 16.21 -4.58
N ALA A 63 17.70 16.74 -5.79
CA ALA A 63 16.68 16.21 -6.68
C ALA A 63 16.97 14.75 -7.06
N GLN A 64 18.23 14.43 -7.36
CA GLN A 64 18.67 13.06 -7.65
C GLN A 64 18.51 12.14 -6.44
N ALA A 65 18.92 12.56 -5.24
CA ALA A 65 18.76 11.78 -4.02
C ALA A 65 17.28 11.49 -3.70
N LEU A 66 16.39 12.47 -3.93
CA LEU A 66 14.95 12.28 -3.76
C LEU A 66 14.36 11.33 -4.80
N GLN A 67 14.86 11.35 -6.04
CA GLN A 67 14.48 10.37 -7.06
C GLN A 67 14.91 8.95 -6.65
N GLU A 68 16.17 8.76 -6.23
CA GLU A 68 16.67 7.46 -5.75
C GLU A 68 15.88 6.97 -4.52
N PHE A 69 15.53 7.88 -3.61
CA PHE A 69 14.66 7.57 -2.48
C PHE A 69 13.26 7.14 -2.92
N GLN A 70 12.66 7.84 -3.89
CA GLN A 70 11.36 7.47 -4.47
C GLN A 70 11.41 6.07 -5.09
N GLU A 71 12.41 5.80 -5.91
CA GLU A 71 12.62 4.51 -6.57
C GLU A 71 12.81 3.38 -5.54
N GLY A 72 13.61 3.64 -4.49
CA GLY A 72 13.88 2.69 -3.42
C GLY A 72 12.69 2.38 -2.50
N THR A 73 11.73 3.29 -2.38
CA THR A 73 10.55 3.16 -1.49
C THR A 73 9.27 2.79 -2.23
N LEU A 74 9.27 2.81 -3.56
CA LEU A 74 8.07 2.63 -4.36
C LEU A 74 7.37 1.29 -4.09
N ASP A 75 8.13 0.21 -3.94
CA ASP A 75 7.56 -1.11 -3.69
C ASP A 75 7.04 -1.26 -2.26
N ASP A 76 7.67 -0.60 -1.28
CA ASP A 76 7.16 -0.51 0.09
C ASP A 76 5.82 0.23 0.14
N LEU A 77 5.68 1.32 -0.63
CA LEU A 77 4.42 2.04 -0.76
C LEU A 77 3.34 1.17 -1.41
N LYS A 78 3.64 0.50 -2.54
CA LYS A 78 2.69 -0.43 -3.18
C LYS A 78 2.29 -1.58 -2.27
N PHE A 79 3.17 -2.02 -1.37
CA PHE A 79 2.90 -3.11 -0.44
C PHE A 79 1.75 -2.79 0.52
N LEU A 80 1.63 -1.54 0.99
CA LEU A 80 0.63 -1.13 1.99
C LEU A 80 -0.83 -1.41 1.57
N PRO A 81 -1.35 -0.93 0.43
CA PRO A 81 -2.73 -1.18 0.02
C PRO A 81 -2.98 -2.64 -0.29
N VAL A 82 -2.02 -3.33 -0.93
CA VAL A 82 -2.16 -4.76 -1.29
C VAL A 82 -2.24 -5.61 -0.02
N ARG A 83 -1.34 -5.38 0.94
CA ARG A 83 -1.34 -6.05 2.24
C ARG A 83 -2.61 -5.78 3.03
N THR A 84 -3.10 -4.54 3.01
CA THR A 84 -4.34 -4.13 3.69
C THR A 84 -5.54 -4.86 3.09
N ALA A 85 -5.69 -4.84 1.76
CA ALA A 85 -6.78 -5.52 1.05
C ALA A 85 -6.75 -7.04 1.27
N LYS A 86 -5.57 -7.65 1.23
CA LYS A 86 -5.37 -9.08 1.51
C LYS A 86 -5.81 -9.43 2.94
N SER A 87 -5.40 -8.63 3.92
CA SER A 87 -5.75 -8.84 5.33
C SER A 87 -7.26 -8.70 5.58
N MET A 88 -7.89 -7.67 4.99
CA MET A 88 -9.35 -7.49 5.06
C MET A 88 -10.11 -8.66 4.43
N THR A 89 -9.62 -9.17 3.29
CA THR A 89 -10.20 -10.34 2.63
C THR A 89 -10.10 -11.58 3.52
N GLY A 90 -8.95 -11.78 4.17
CA GLY A 90 -8.75 -12.86 5.14
C GLY A 90 -9.73 -12.80 6.30
N ALA A 91 -9.88 -11.63 6.92
CA ALA A 91 -10.81 -11.43 8.04
C ALA A 91 -12.28 -11.65 7.63
N ARG A 92 -12.68 -11.17 6.44
CA ARG A 92 -14.03 -11.43 5.90
C ARG A 92 -14.26 -12.93 5.67
N LEU A 93 -13.38 -13.59 4.94
CA LEU A 93 -13.53 -15.02 4.61
C LEU A 93 -13.47 -15.90 5.86
N ALA A 94 -12.59 -15.59 6.80
CA ALA A 94 -12.53 -16.34 8.06
C ALA A 94 -13.82 -16.19 8.88
N THR A 95 -14.42 -14.99 8.89
CA THR A 95 -15.73 -14.76 9.54
C THR A 95 -16.85 -15.51 8.84
N GLU A 96 -16.83 -15.59 7.51
CA GLU A 96 -17.80 -16.37 6.74
C GLU A 96 -17.74 -17.86 7.09
N GLU A 97 -16.55 -18.44 7.22
CA GLU A 97 -16.41 -19.86 7.62
C GLU A 97 -16.76 -20.08 9.10
N TYR A 98 -16.41 -19.13 9.98
CA TYR A 98 -16.84 -19.15 11.38
C TYR A 98 -18.38 -19.20 11.51
N LEU A 99 -19.10 -18.39 10.72
CA LEU A 99 -20.57 -18.37 10.71
C LEU A 99 -21.19 -19.68 10.19
N LYS A 100 -20.46 -20.45 9.39
CA LYS A 100 -20.86 -21.80 8.95
C LYS A 100 -20.53 -22.89 9.99
N GLY A 101 -19.83 -22.54 11.07
CA GLY A 101 -19.34 -23.48 12.08
C GLY A 101 -18.04 -24.19 11.71
N ASP A 102 -17.39 -23.83 10.60
CA ASP A 102 -16.13 -24.44 10.16
C ASP A 102 -14.93 -23.66 10.70
N LEU A 103 -14.58 -23.93 11.96
CA LEU A 103 -13.50 -23.25 12.66
C LEU A 103 -12.10 -23.54 12.08
N GLU A 104 -11.91 -24.74 11.52
CA GLU A 104 -10.65 -25.10 10.87
C GLU A 104 -10.49 -24.31 9.57
N MET A 105 -11.54 -24.19 8.76
CA MET A 105 -11.47 -23.36 7.56
C MET A 105 -11.35 -21.88 7.90
N ALA A 106 -12.02 -21.39 8.95
CA ALA A 106 -11.83 -20.03 9.44
C ALA A 106 -10.35 -19.73 9.78
N LYS A 107 -9.71 -20.62 10.54
CA LYS A 107 -8.27 -20.56 10.85
C LYS A 107 -7.41 -20.60 9.59
N ASN A 108 -7.68 -21.53 8.69
CA ASN A 108 -6.93 -21.66 7.43
C ASN A 108 -7.02 -20.39 6.57
N LYS A 109 -8.21 -19.76 6.48
CA LYS A 109 -8.37 -18.48 5.77
C LYS A 109 -7.60 -17.36 6.47
N GLN A 110 -7.68 -17.25 7.79
CA GLN A 110 -6.90 -16.26 8.53
C GLN A 110 -5.39 -16.41 8.25
N GLU A 111 -4.84 -17.61 8.40
CA GLU A 111 -3.41 -17.89 8.22
C GLU A 111 -2.95 -17.71 6.77
N LEU A 112 -3.77 -18.08 5.79
CA LEU A 112 -3.43 -17.92 4.38
C LEU A 112 -3.30 -16.44 4.00
N TYR A 113 -4.25 -15.61 4.45
CA TYR A 113 -4.32 -14.20 4.08
C TYR A 113 -3.47 -13.31 5.00
N SER A 114 -3.01 -13.80 6.15
CA SER A 114 -2.01 -13.12 6.98
C SER A 114 -0.59 -13.23 6.43
N LYS A 115 -0.34 -14.01 5.38
CA LYS A 115 0.96 -14.08 4.68
C LYS A 115 1.20 -12.84 3.83
N ALA A 116 2.45 -12.39 3.75
CA ALA A 116 2.81 -11.23 2.95
C ALA A 116 2.32 -11.38 1.51
N PRO A 117 1.91 -10.28 0.84
CA PRO A 117 1.70 -10.25 -0.59
C PRO A 117 2.85 -10.92 -1.34
N THR A 118 2.51 -11.77 -2.31
CA THR A 118 3.51 -12.34 -3.21
C THR A 118 3.97 -11.29 -4.23
N PRO A 119 5.13 -11.49 -4.88
CA PRO A 119 5.56 -10.62 -5.97
C PRO A 119 4.52 -10.50 -7.10
N GLN A 120 3.73 -11.56 -7.34
CA GLN A 120 2.65 -11.53 -8.33
C GLN A 120 1.48 -10.65 -7.88
N GLU A 121 1.12 -10.67 -6.59
CA GLU A 121 0.08 -9.80 -6.04
C GLU A 121 0.48 -8.32 -6.06
N LEU A 122 1.77 -8.02 -5.87
CA LEU A 122 2.31 -6.65 -5.93
C LEU A 122 2.38 -6.07 -7.35
N LYS A 123 2.54 -6.93 -8.38
CA LYS A 123 2.45 -6.51 -9.79
C LYS A 123 1.04 -6.14 -10.23
N GLY A 124 0.05 -6.34 -9.35
CA GLY A 124 -1.37 -6.26 -9.68
C GLY A 124 -1.82 -7.50 -10.45
N ARG A 125 -3.10 -7.84 -10.31
CA ARG A 125 -3.76 -8.70 -11.29
C ARG A 125 -3.60 -7.98 -12.62
N GLY A 126 -2.78 -8.50 -13.53
CA GLY A 126 -2.74 -7.99 -14.88
C GLY A 126 -4.19 -7.83 -15.32
N LEU A 127 -4.54 -6.63 -15.77
CA LEU A 127 -5.74 -6.43 -16.56
C LEU A 127 -5.55 -7.27 -17.82
N THR A 128 -5.86 -8.57 -17.74
CA THR A 128 -6.18 -9.37 -18.90
C THR A 128 -7.37 -8.67 -19.53
N LYS A 129 -7.07 -7.98 -20.63
CA LYS A 129 -8.03 -7.60 -21.66
C LYS A 129 -8.89 -8.80 -22.04
#